data_AF-A0A922MPU4-F1
#
_entry.id   AF-A0A922MPU4-F1
#
_cell.length_a   1.000
_cell.length_b   1.000
_cell.length_c   1.000
_cell.angle_alpha   90.00
_cell.angle_beta   90.00
_cell.angle_gamma   90.00
#
_symmetry.space_group_name_H-M   'P 1'
#
loop_
_entity.id
_entity.type
_entity.pdbx_description
1 polymer ?
#
loop_
_entity_poly.entity_id
_entity_poly.type
_entity_poly.pdbx_seq_one_letter_code
_entity_poly.pdbx_strand_id
1 'polypeptide(L)'
;VGRIPADHPLVGGHKGPVLDIAWCPHNDNVIASGSEDCVVKVWQIPDGGLSRTLTEPVVDLVFHQRRVGLVLWHPTAQNVLLTAGSDNQPYETPINPL
;
A
#
# COMPACT_ATOMS: atom_id res chain seq x y z
N VAL A 1 -15.99 10.62 22.96
CA VAL A 1 -16.34 9.28 22.42
C VAL A 1 -15.57 9.11 21.13
N GLY A 2 -14.71 8.09 21.00
CA GLY A 2 -13.79 8.00 19.85
C GLY A 2 -12.83 6.82 19.83
N ARG A 3 -13.02 5.82 20.71
CA ARG A 3 -12.28 4.56 20.57
C ARG A 3 -13.08 3.67 19.64
N ILE A 4 -12.46 3.38 18.50
CA ILE A 4 -12.93 2.32 17.61
C ILE A 4 -12.82 1.00 18.38
N PRO A 5 -13.83 0.11 18.30
CA PRO A 5 -13.78 -1.20 18.93
C PRO A 5 -12.52 -1.98 18.54
N ALA A 6 -11.96 -2.76 19.47
CA ALA A 6 -10.70 -3.48 19.24
C ALA A 6 -10.82 -4.58 18.16
N ASP A 7 -12.04 -5.01 17.88
CA ASP A 7 -12.41 -5.99 16.85
C ASP A 7 -12.72 -5.34 15.49
N HIS A 8 -12.54 -4.02 15.35
CA HIS A 8 -12.75 -3.36 14.08
C HIS A 8 -11.72 -3.84 13.04
N PRO A 9 -12.16 -4.22 11.84
CA PRO A 9 -11.29 -4.79 10.83
C PRO A 9 -10.25 -3.77 10.35
N LEU A 10 -9.05 -4.27 10.06
CA LEU A 10 -7.91 -3.47 9.62
C LEU A 10 -7.35 -3.96 8.29
N VAL A 11 -6.57 -3.12 7.61
CA VAL A 11 -5.65 -3.60 6.56
C VAL A 11 -4.33 -3.94 7.26
N GLY A 12 -4.05 -5.23 7.41
CA GLY A 12 -3.04 -5.74 8.32
C GLY A 12 -2.29 -6.93 7.76
N GLY A 13 -1.46 -6.72 6.74
CA GLY A 13 -0.56 -7.76 6.21
C GLY A 13 0.93 -7.37 6.17
N HIS A 14 1.27 -6.15 6.54
CA HIS A 14 2.68 -5.77 6.74
C HIS A 14 3.25 -6.41 8.01
N LYS A 15 4.55 -6.73 7.97
CA LYS A 15 5.30 -7.31 9.10
C LYS A 15 6.05 -6.26 9.92
N GLY A 16 5.93 -4.99 9.54
CA GLY A 16 6.54 -3.85 10.20
C GLY A 16 5.63 -2.61 10.12
N PRO A 17 6.02 -1.51 10.78
CA PRO A 17 5.31 -0.24 10.71
C PRO A 17 5.10 0.23 9.26
N VAL A 18 3.85 0.57 8.95
CA VAL A 18 3.52 1.29 7.71
C VAL A 18 4.02 2.72 7.85
N LEU A 19 4.80 3.18 6.88
CA LEU A 19 5.43 4.49 6.89
C LEU A 19 4.70 5.50 6.01
N ASP A 20 4.05 5.03 4.94
CA ASP A 20 3.32 5.88 4.02
C ASP A 20 2.20 5.11 3.32
N ILE A 21 1.16 5.84 2.88
CA ILE A 21 0.01 5.29 2.15
C ILE A 21 -0.44 6.27 1.06
N ALA A 22 -0.91 5.73 -0.07
CA ALA A 22 -1.46 6.55 -1.15
C ALA A 22 -2.61 5.83 -1.87
N TRP A 23 -3.74 6.54 -2.02
CA TRP A 23 -4.87 6.08 -2.83
C TRP A 23 -4.56 6.23 -4.32
N CYS A 24 -5.02 5.28 -5.13
CA CYS A 24 -4.88 5.33 -6.57
C CYS A 24 -5.82 6.42 -7.14
N PRO A 25 -5.32 7.38 -7.93
CA PRO A 25 -6.14 8.43 -8.52
C PRO A 25 -7.07 7.91 -9.64
N HIS A 26 -6.87 6.68 -10.10
CA HIS A 26 -7.65 6.05 -11.16
C HIS A 26 -8.64 4.99 -10.65
N ASN A 27 -8.59 4.63 -9.36
CA ASN A 27 -9.45 3.60 -8.76
C ASN A 27 -9.63 3.85 -7.26
N ASP A 28 -10.84 4.25 -6.86
CA ASP A 28 -11.20 4.59 -5.48
C ASP A 28 -11.15 3.40 -4.51
N ASN A 29 -11.07 2.17 -5.03
CA ASN A 29 -10.93 0.97 -4.23
C ASN A 29 -9.47 0.55 -4.04
N VAL A 30 -8.50 1.23 -4.64
CA VAL A 30 -7.10 0.79 -4.62
C VAL A 30 -6.23 1.72 -3.78
N ILE A 31 -5.47 1.14 -2.86
CA ILE A 31 -4.52 1.86 -2.01
C ILE A 31 -3.16 1.15 -2.01
N ALA A 32 -2.08 1.90 -2.05
CA ALA A 32 -0.71 1.41 -1.86
C ALA A 32 -0.19 1.79 -0.48
N SER A 33 0.65 0.94 0.10
CA SER A 33 1.33 1.20 1.38
C SER A 33 2.80 0.80 1.34
N GLY A 34 3.66 1.66 1.87
CA GLY A 34 5.09 1.40 2.08
C GLY A 34 5.40 1.15 3.56
N SER A 35 6.38 0.29 3.85
CA SER A 35 6.63 -0.18 5.22
C SER A 35 8.11 -0.36 5.55
N GLU A 36 8.43 -0.42 6.85
CA GLU A 36 9.73 -0.84 7.36
C GLU A 36 10.09 -2.29 7.03
N ASP A 37 9.12 -3.13 6.68
CA ASP A 37 9.36 -4.50 6.21
C ASP A 37 9.97 -4.59 4.81
N CYS A 38 10.32 -3.44 4.20
CA CYS A 38 10.95 -3.29 2.89
C CYS A 38 10.03 -3.68 1.71
N VAL A 39 8.73 -3.87 1.95
CA VAL A 39 7.76 -4.22 0.92
C VAL A 39 6.80 -3.07 0.68
N VAL A 40 6.41 -2.88 -0.58
CA VAL A 40 5.23 -2.08 -0.94
C VAL A 40 4.08 -3.02 -1.24
N LYS A 41 2.93 -2.82 -0.59
CA LYS A 41 1.73 -3.63 -0.79
C LYS A 41 0.65 -2.79 -1.45
N VAL A 42 -0.08 -3.39 -2.39
CA VAL A 42 -1.26 -2.76 -3.00
C VAL A 42 -2.50 -3.55 -2.62
N TRP A 43 -3.53 -2.85 -2.17
CA TRP A 43 -4.74 -3.41 -1.58
C TRP A 43 -5.95 -2.99 -2.39
N GLN A 44 -6.95 -3.87 -2.44
CA GLN A 44 -8.27 -3.57 -2.96
C GLN A 44 -9.26 -3.55 -1.80
N ILE A 45 -9.90 -2.40 -1.60
CA ILE A 45 -10.87 -2.12 -0.54
C ILE A 45 -12.28 -2.31 -1.11
N PRO A 46 -13.11 -3.18 -0.53
CA PRO A 46 -14.49 -3.35 -0.98
C PRO A 46 -15.31 -2.07 -0.82
N ASP A 47 -16.30 -1.84 -1.69
CA ASP A 47 -17.18 -0.64 -1.65
C ASP A 47 -17.92 -0.46 -0.31
N GLY A 48 -18.20 -1.57 0.38
CA GLY A 48 -18.83 -1.57 1.71
C GLY A 48 -17.85 -1.40 2.88
N GLY A 49 -16.57 -1.16 2.60
CA GLY A 49 -15.50 -1.21 3.60
C GLY A 49 -15.12 -2.64 3.98
N LEU A 50 -14.33 -2.76 5.05
CA LEU A 50 -13.83 -4.05 5.51
C LEU A 50 -14.89 -4.77 6.36
N SER A 51 -15.23 -6.01 6.00
CA SER A 51 -16.02 -6.92 6.84
C SER A 51 -15.16 -7.80 7.76
N ARG A 52 -13.88 -7.94 7.41
CA ARG A 52 -12.84 -8.67 8.14
C ARG A 52 -11.49 -8.01 7.90
N THR A 53 -10.53 -8.27 8.78
CA THR A 53 -9.15 -7.81 8.57
C THR A 53 -8.61 -8.33 7.25
N LEU A 54 -8.12 -7.42 6.41
CA LEU A 54 -7.51 -7.71 5.12
C LEU A 54 -6.02 -7.96 5.32
N THR A 55 -5.58 -9.21 5.24
CA THR A 55 -4.17 -9.61 5.38
C THR A 55 -3.50 -9.83 4.03
N GLU A 56 -4.29 -10.17 3.01
CA GLU A 56 -3.81 -10.49 1.67
C GLU A 56 -3.93 -9.27 0.76
N PRO A 57 -2.80 -8.70 0.31
CA PRO A 57 -2.80 -7.66 -0.71
C PRO A 57 -3.08 -8.26 -2.09
N VAL A 58 -3.41 -7.39 -3.04
CA VAL A 58 -3.51 -7.78 -4.46
C VAL A 58 -2.12 -8.07 -5.02
N VAL A 59 -1.13 -7.27 -4.63
CA VAL A 59 0.26 -7.48 -5.03
C VAL A 59 1.25 -7.06 -3.94
N ASP A 60 2.31 -7.85 -3.83
CA ASP A 60 3.51 -7.55 -3.07
C ASP A 60 4.62 -7.11 -4.02
N LEU A 61 5.08 -5.88 -3.87
CA LEU A 61 6.21 -5.34 -4.63
C LEU A 61 7.47 -5.38 -3.75
N VAL A 62 8.32 -6.35 -4.03
CA VAL A 62 9.53 -6.66 -3.26
C VAL A 62 10.76 -6.27 -4.07
N PHE A 63 11.10 -4.99 -4.07
CA PHE A 63 12.26 -4.46 -4.78
C PHE A 63 13.22 -3.65 -3.88
N HIS A 64 12.72 -3.11 -2.76
CA HIS A 64 13.54 -2.37 -1.81
C HIS A 64 14.30 -3.30 -0.85
N GLN A 65 15.54 -2.93 -0.49
CA GLN A 65 16.34 -3.65 0.53
C GLN A 65 16.37 -2.95 1.89
N ARG A 66 15.65 -1.83 1.99
CA ARG A 66 15.51 -1.00 3.19
C ARG A 66 14.06 -0.53 3.28
N ARG A 67 13.70 0.08 4.42
CA ARG A 67 12.38 0.65 4.64
C ARG A 67 11.93 1.53 3.47
N VAL A 68 10.66 1.41 3.13
CA VAL A 68 10.02 2.22 2.08
C VAL A 68 9.29 3.36 2.77
N GLY A 69 9.81 4.57 2.60
CA GLY A 69 9.29 5.76 3.30
C GLY A 69 8.33 6.61 2.48
N LEU A 70 8.21 6.33 1.17
CA LEU A 70 7.38 7.11 0.26
C LEU A 70 6.72 6.21 -0.78
N VAL A 71 5.42 6.37 -0.99
CA VAL A 71 4.65 5.76 -2.09
C VAL A 71 3.79 6.82 -2.76
N LEU A 72 3.89 6.95 -4.09
CA LEU A 72 3.17 7.96 -4.86
C LEU A 72 2.66 7.39 -6.18
N TRP A 73 1.34 7.41 -6.36
CA TRP A 73 0.75 7.06 -7.65
C TRP A 73 1.02 8.16 -8.67
N HIS A 74 1.32 7.74 -9.89
CA HIS A 74 1.44 8.67 -11.00
C HIS A 74 0.06 9.29 -11.31
N PRO A 75 -0.04 10.61 -11.51
CA PRO A 75 -1.34 11.30 -11.58
C PRO A 75 -2.10 11.10 -12.91
N THR A 76 -1.43 10.67 -13.98
CA THR A 76 -2.05 10.55 -15.32
C THR A 76 -1.88 9.20 -16.01
N ALA A 77 -0.71 8.56 -15.85
CA ALA A 77 -0.49 7.18 -16.23
C ALA A 77 -1.16 6.20 -15.24
N GLN A 78 -2.02 5.34 -15.77
CA GLN A 78 -2.65 4.26 -15.03
C GLN A 78 -1.61 3.21 -14.59
N ASN A 79 -1.78 2.68 -13.39
CA ASN A 79 -0.97 1.58 -12.84
C ASN A 79 0.54 1.87 -12.73
N VAL A 80 0.93 3.14 -12.63
CA VAL A 80 2.31 3.55 -12.37
C VAL A 80 2.42 4.07 -10.94
N LEU A 81 3.36 3.49 -10.18
CA LEU A 81 3.66 3.87 -8.80
C LEU A 81 5.16 4.18 -8.67
N LEU A 82 5.45 5.34 -8.12
CA LEU A 82 6.78 5.75 -7.69
C LEU A 82 6.95 5.40 -6.21
N THR A 83 8.13 4.88 -5.87
CA THR A 83 8.44 4.44 -4.52
C THR A 83 9.88 4.83 -4.17
N ALA A 84 10.10 5.24 -2.92
CA ALA A 84 11.42 5.61 -2.44
C ALA A 84 11.69 5.03 -1.05
N GLY A 85 12.90 4.48 -0.90
CA GLY A 85 13.37 3.81 0.31
C GLY A 85 14.74 4.32 0.74
N SER A 86 15.20 3.86 1.91
CA SER A 86 16.53 4.22 2.44
C SER A 86 17.69 3.43 1.78
N ASP A 87 17.50 2.88 0.59
CA ASP A 87 18.46 2.08 -0.16
C ASP A 87 19.23 2.88 -1.24
N ASN A 88 19.17 4.21 -1.19
CA ASN A 88 19.84 5.12 -2.14
C ASN A 88 19.43 4.89 -3.61
N GLN A 89 18.30 4.23 -3.89
CA GLN A 89 17.79 3.97 -5.25
C GLN A 89 16.26 4.16 -5.29
N PRO A 90 15.74 5.03 -6.18
CA PRO A 90 14.30 5.10 -6.46
C PRO A 90 13.89 3.99 -7.44
N TYR A 91 12.68 3.44 -7.27
CA TYR A 91 12.13 2.43 -8.17
C TYR A 91 10.77 2.91 -8.72
N GLU A 92 10.61 2.78 -10.04
CA GLU A 92 9.33 2.93 -10.74
C GLU A 92 8.85 1.54 -11.13
N THR A 93 7.64 1.18 -10.71
CA THR A 93 7.09 -0.15 -10.99
C THR A 93 5.71 -0.06 -11.63
N PRO A 94 5.53 -0.62 -12.85
CA PRO A 94 4.21 -0.81 -13.41
C PRO A 94 3.49 -1.95 -12.69
N ILE A 95 2.22 -1.71 -12.32
CA ILE A 95 1.41 -2.63 -11.51
C ILE A 95 0.32 -3.28 -12.38
N ASN A 96 0.61 -4.40 -13.02
CA ASN A 96 -0.35 -5.16 -13.84
C ASN A 96 -0.77 -6.45 -13.12
N PRO A 97 -2.06 -6.88 -13.12
CA PRO A 97 -3.19 -6.42 -13.93
C PRO A 97 -4.33 -5.79 -13.10
N LEU A 98 -4.02 -4.78 -12.27
CA LEU A 98 -5.05 -4.00 -11.57
C LEU A 98 -5.93 -3.20 -12.53
#